data_AF-A0A527V9V9-F1
#
_entry.id   AF-A0A527V9V9-F1
#
_cell.length_a   1.000
_cell.length_b   1.000
_cell.length_c   1.000
_cell.angle_alpha   90.00
_cell.angle_beta   90.00
_cell.angle_gamma   90.00
#
_symmetry.space_group_name_H-M   'P 1'
#
loop_
_entity.id
_entity.type
_entity.pdbx_description
1 polymer ?
#
loop_
_entity_poly.entity_id
_entity_poly.type
_entity_poly.pdbx_seq_one_letter_code
_entity_poly.pdbx_strand_id
1 'polypeptide(L)' 'MNELTQANIIALKNPELSGKGVQDFDYQDFFENGAIALHLVNADGIILHANKAELDLLGYPAE' A
#
# COMPACT_ATOMS: atom_id res chain seq x y z
N MET A 1 21.74 5.57 -7.36
CA MET A 1 20.71 4.92 -8.18
C MET A 1 19.46 4.93 -7.30
N ASN A 2 18.75 6.05 -7.25
CA ASN A 2 17.64 6.25 -6.32
C ASN A 2 16.40 5.60 -6.92
N GLU A 3 15.89 4.57 -6.26
CA GLU A 3 14.56 4.04 -6.51
C GLU A 3 13.55 5.14 -6.17
N LEU A 4 12.94 5.70 -7.21
CA LEU A 4 11.80 6.59 -7.06
C LEU A 4 10.67 5.73 -6.51
N THR A 5 10.28 5.99 -5.27
CA THR A 5 9.15 5.33 -4.62
C THR A 5 7.92 5.47 -5.53
N GLN A 6 7.05 4.46 -5.56
CA GLN A 6 5.89 4.46 -6.45
C GLN A 6 4.96 5.68 -6.22
N ALA A 7 5.02 6.29 -5.04
CA ALA A 7 4.43 7.60 -4.73
C ALA A 7 4.83 8.68 -5.74
N ASN A 8 6.11 8.72 -6.08
CA ASN A 8 6.68 9.70 -6.98
C ASN A 8 6.30 9.43 -8.46
N ILE A 9 6.05 8.17 -8.82
CA ILE A 9 5.56 7.79 -10.17
C ILE A 9 4.14 8.32 -10.40
N ILE A 10 3.27 8.27 -9.39
CA ILE A 10 1.89 8.75 -9.49
C ILE A 10 1.86 10.29 -9.50
N ALA A 11 2.69 10.93 -8.67
CA ALA A 11 2.77 12.39 -8.58
C ALA A 11 3.24 13.06 -9.89
N LEU A 12 4.13 12.41 -10.66
CA LEU A 12 4.62 12.97 -11.93
C LEU A 12 3.57 12.99 -13.05
N LYS A 13 2.47 12.23 -12.92
CA LYS A 13 1.54 11.98 -14.03
C LYS A 13 0.36 12.97 -14.08
N ASN A 14 0.10 13.72 -13.01
CA ASN A 14 -1.06 14.61 -12.90
C ASN A 14 -0.67 16.00 -12.31
N PRO A 15 -0.31 17.00 -13.14
CA PRO A 15 0.10 18.32 -12.67
C PRO A 15 -1.03 19.20 -12.10
N GLU A 16 -2.28 18.73 -12.10
CA GLU A 16 -3.46 19.55 -11.73
C GLU A 16 -3.85 19.45 -10.23
N LEU A 17 -3.13 18.67 -9.42
CA LEU A 17 -3.40 18.52 -7.98
C LEU A 17 -2.65 19.56 -7.12
N SER A 18 -2.64 20.83 -7.53
CA SER A 18 -1.99 21.94 -6.81
C SER A 18 -2.92 22.70 -5.83
N GLY A 19 -4.14 22.22 -5.60
CA GLY A 19 -5.12 22.88 -4.73
C GLY A 19 -5.45 22.09 -3.46
N LYS A 20 -5.00 22.58 -2.31
CA LYS A 20 -5.30 22.11 -0.92
C LYS A 20 -4.74 20.73 -0.53
N GLY A 21 -3.61 20.77 0.17
CA GLY A 21 -3.11 19.71 1.04
C GLY A 21 -2.69 18.45 0.28
N VAL A 22 -1.39 18.35 -0.05
CA VAL A 22 -0.80 17.03 -0.26
C VAL A 22 -0.84 16.35 1.10
N GLN A 23 -1.94 15.68 1.38
CA GLN A 23 -1.99 14.68 2.43
C GLN A 23 -0.96 13.65 1.99
N ASP A 24 0.12 13.50 2.76
CA ASP A 24 1.03 12.38 2.57
C ASP A 24 0.17 11.12 2.43
N PHE A 25 0.31 10.44 1.30
CA PHE A 25 -0.47 9.24 1.05
C PHE A 25 -0.01 8.18 2.05
N ASP A 26 -0.87 7.87 3.02
CA ASP A 26 -0.59 6.84 4.00
C ASP A 26 -0.80 5.46 3.36
N TYR A 27 0.30 4.92 2.84
CA TYR A 27 0.33 3.58 2.28
C TYR A 27 -0.10 2.51 3.27
N GLN A 28 0.19 2.71 4.55
CA GLN A 28 -0.15 1.73 5.58
C GLN A 28 -1.66 1.68 5.75
N ASP A 29 -2.32 2.83 5.86
CA ASP A 29 -3.79 2.90 5.96
C ASP A 29 -4.48 2.27 4.74
N PHE A 30 -4.03 2.61 3.53
CA PHE A 30 -4.59 2.06 2.29
C PHE A 30 -4.41 0.54 2.20
N PHE A 31 -3.23 0.03 2.54
CA PHE A 31 -2.95 -1.41 2.50
C PHE A 31 -3.78 -2.17 3.53
N GLU A 32 -3.81 -1.66 4.77
CA GLU A 32 -4.48 -2.27 5.92
C GLU A 32 -6.00 -2.32 5.78
N ASN A 33 -6.59 -1.24 5.27
CA ASN A 33 -8.04 -1.05 5.22
C ASN A 33 -8.61 -1.24 3.80
N GLY A 34 -7.83 -1.83 2.90
CA GLY A 34 -8.26 -2.17 1.55
C GLY A 34 -9.44 -3.15 1.57
N ALA A 35 -10.40 -2.96 0.65
CA ALA A 35 -11.61 -3.79 0.55
C ALA A 35 -11.37 -5.22 0.03
N ILE A 36 -10.12 -5.58 -0.30
CA ILE A 36 -9.74 -6.89 -0.83
C ILE A 36 -8.55 -7.44 -0.06
N ALA A 37 -8.40 -8.77 -0.08
CA ALA A 37 -7.24 -9.46 0.48
C ALA A 37 -5.96 -9.07 -0.28
N LEU A 38 -4.95 -8.60 0.46
CA LEU A 38 -3.65 -8.19 -0.07
C LEU A 38 -2.54 -8.76 0.82
N HIS A 39 -1.45 -9.18 0.21
CA HIS A 39 -0.20 -9.48 0.89
C HIS A 39 1.01 -8.94 0.12
N LEU A 40 2.06 -8.59 0.86
CA LEU A 40 3.36 -8.18 0.33
C LEU A 40 4.33 -9.36 0.39
N VAL A 41 5.04 -9.63 -0.70
CA VAL A 41 6.08 -10.67 -0.76
C VAL A 41 7.46 -10.10 -0.99
N ASN A 42 8.49 -10.81 -0.52
CA ASN A 42 9.88 -10.54 -0.91
C ASN A 42 10.22 -11.19 -2.27
N ALA A 43 11.46 -10.98 -2.74
CA ALA A 43 11.95 -11.54 -4.00
C ALA A 43 11.97 -13.08 -4.04
N ASP A 44 12.00 -13.73 -2.88
CA ASP A 44 11.98 -15.19 -2.73
C ASP A 44 10.54 -15.76 -2.64
N GLY A 45 9.52 -14.90 -2.71
CA GLY A 45 8.11 -15.30 -2.63
C GLY A 45 7.59 -15.53 -1.22
N ILE A 46 8.31 -15.08 -0.18
CA ILE A 46 7.87 -15.17 1.21
C ILE A 46 6.95 -14.00 1.54
N ILE A 47 5.79 -14.29 2.13
CA ILE A 47 4.86 -13.28 2.63
C ILE A 47 5.52 -12.52 3.79
N LEU A 48 5.68 -11.22 3.61
CA LEU A 48 6.20 -10.29 4.61
C LEU A 48 5.08 -9.67 5.44
N HIS A 49 3.91 -9.46 4.81
CA HIS A 49 2.77 -8.80 5.46
C HIS A 49 1.46 -9.15 4.76
N ALA A 50 0.40 -9.34 5.53
CA ALA A 50 -0.96 -9.61 5.06
C ALA A 50 -1.90 -8.57 5.68
N ASN A 51 -2.83 -8.03 4.88
CA ASN A 51 -3.79 -7.06 5.39
C ASN A 51 -4.93 -7.72 6.17
N LYS A 52 -5.73 -6.91 6.87
CA LYS A 52 -6.87 -7.40 7.66
C LYS A 52 -7.85 -8.22 6.83
N ALA A 53 -8.16 -7.78 5.61
CA ALA A 53 -9.09 -8.46 4.73
C ALA A 53 -8.63 -9.88 4.35
N GLU A 54 -7.32 -10.09 4.16
CA GLU A 54 -6.76 -11.43 3.92
C GLU A 54 -6.82 -12.31 5.17
N LEU A 55 -6.44 -11.75 6.32
CA LEU A 55 -6.48 -12.47 7.60
C LEU A 55 -7.91 -12.92 7.94
N ASP A 56 -8.89 -12.02 7.79
CA ASP A 56 -10.31 -12.31 7.98
C ASP A 56 -10.82 -13.37 7.00
N LEU A 57 -10.39 -13.31 5.74
CA LEU A 57 -10.77 -14.28 4.70
C LEU A 57 -10.24 -15.68 5.03
N LEU A 58 -9.03 -15.77 5.55
CA LEU A 58 -8.37 -17.04 5.88
C LEU A 58 -8.66 -17.52 7.31
N GLY A 59 -9.25 -16.68 8.15
CA GLY A 59 -9.58 -16.97 9.54
C GLY A 59 -8.37 -16.92 10.50
N TYR A 60 -7.34 -16.16 10.15
CA TYR A 60 -6.19 -15.93 11.02
C TYR A 60 -6.38 -14.65 11.85
N PRO A 61 -5.96 -14.63 13.12
CA PRO A 61 -5.93 -13.40 13.89
C PRO A 61 -4.82 -12.47 13.38
N ALA A 62 -5.04 -11.15 13.47
CA ALA A 62 -3.94 -10.20 13.45
C ALA A 62 -3.07 -10.45 14.70
N GLU A 63 -1.75 -10.49 14.51
CA GLU A 63 -0.76 -10.65 15.59
C GLU A 63 -0.74 -9.45 16.55
#